data_AF-A0A183HWU5-F1
#
_entry.id   AF-A0A183HWU5-F1
#
_cell.length_a   1.000
_cell.length_b   1.000
_cell.length_c   1.000
_cell.angle_alpha   90.00
_cell.angle_beta   90.00
_cell.angle_gamma   90.00
#
_symmetry.space_group_name_H-M   'P 1'
#
loop_
_entity.id
_entity.type
_entity.pdbx_description
1 polymer ?
#
loop_
_entity_poly.entity_id
_entity_poly.type
_entity_poly.pdbx_seq_one_letter_code
_entity_poly.pdbx_strand_id
1 'polypeptide(L)'
;MHYGPYIGAIDSKKPTITPKYQRERFLKVMGQRKALSDKDVELLTAMYCNKGCTDANVYCGFWALKKLCTGNIWMTENCRKSCGLC
;
A
#
# COMPACT_ATOMS: atom_id res chain seq x y z
N MET A 1 -2.19 -1.82 7.22
CA MET A 1 -3.12 -0.75 7.68
C MET A 1 -4.56 -0.89 7.16
N HIS A 2 -5.26 -2.00 7.42
CA HIS A 2 -6.60 -2.23 6.83
C HIS A 2 -7.67 -2.35 7.91
N TYR A 3 -8.91 -1.93 7.63
CA TYR A 3 -10.04 -2.13 8.54
C TYR A 3 -10.50 -3.60 8.61
N GLY A 4 -11.16 -3.96 9.71
CA GLY A 4 -11.84 -5.25 9.84
C GLY A 4 -13.12 -5.34 9.00
N PRO A 5 -13.67 -6.55 8.78
CA PRO A 5 -14.81 -6.75 7.88
C PRO A 5 -16.09 -6.09 8.36
N TYR A 6 -16.25 -5.93 9.67
CA TYR A 6 -17.47 -5.48 10.34
C TYR A 6 -17.35 -4.06 10.90
N ILE A 7 -16.35 -3.29 10.46
CA ILE A 7 -16.15 -1.94 10.96
C ILE A 7 -17.37 -1.07 10.64
N GLY A 8 -17.91 -0.37 11.64
CA GLY A 8 -19.09 0.49 11.47
C GLY A 8 -20.36 -0.26 11.01
N ALA A 9 -20.42 -1.58 11.17
CA ALA A 9 -21.61 -2.35 10.82
C ALA A 9 -22.76 -2.02 11.78
N ILE A 10 -23.95 -1.71 11.22
CA ILE A 10 -25.18 -1.58 11.99
C ILE A 10 -25.59 -2.97 12.53
N ASP A 11 -25.48 -4.00 11.69
CA ASP A 11 -25.66 -5.40 12.05
C ASP A 11 -24.28 -6.08 12.15
N SER A 12 -23.86 -6.43 13.37
CA SER A 12 -22.56 -7.03 13.63
C SER A 12 -22.34 -8.39 12.95
N LYS A 13 -23.39 -9.02 12.42
CA LYS A 13 -23.30 -10.28 11.67
C LYS A 13 -23.05 -10.06 10.18
N LYS A 14 -23.17 -8.83 9.67
CA LYS A 14 -23.02 -8.50 8.25
C LYS A 14 -21.76 -7.68 8.01
N PRO A 15 -20.82 -8.14 7.18
CA PRO A 15 -19.61 -7.39 6.89
C PRO A 15 -19.94 -6.15 6.04
N THR A 16 -19.34 -5.01 6.38
CA THR A 16 -19.37 -3.75 5.61
C THR A 16 -18.32 -3.72 4.51
N ILE A 17 -17.25 -4.49 4.65
CA ILE A 17 -16.18 -4.60 3.66
C ILE A 17 -16.02 -6.07 3.26
N THR A 18 -16.30 -6.38 2.00
CA THR A 18 -16.20 -7.75 1.46
C THR A 18 -15.13 -7.84 0.37
N PRO A 19 -14.09 -8.68 0.53
CA PRO A 19 -13.06 -8.88 -0.49
C PRO A 19 -13.66 -9.46 -1.78
N LYS A 20 -13.28 -8.89 -2.94
CA LYS A 20 -13.76 -9.36 -4.26
C LYS A 20 -13.16 -10.73 -4.66
N TYR A 21 -11.94 -11.00 -4.24
CA TYR A 21 -11.21 -12.24 -4.55
C TYR A 21 -10.89 -13.00 -3.26
N GLN A 22 -10.89 -14.33 -3.29
CA GLN A 22 -10.58 -15.22 -2.14
C GLN A 22 -11.25 -14.78 -0.83
N ARG A 23 -12.56 -14.49 -0.89
CA ARG A 23 -13.36 -13.92 0.20
C ARG A 23 -13.15 -14.62 1.55
N GLU A 24 -13.27 -15.94 1.59
CA GLU A 24 -13.20 -16.73 2.82
C GLU A 24 -11.84 -16.64 3.52
N ARG A 25 -10.76 -16.57 2.73
CA ARG A 25 -9.40 -16.42 3.25
C ARG A 25 -9.21 -15.02 3.83
N PHE A 26 -9.56 -13.98 3.07
CA PHE A 26 -9.26 -12.61 3.47
C PHE A 26 -10.20 -12.04 4.53
N LEU A 27 -11.45 -12.52 4.61
CA LEU A 27 -12.35 -12.16 5.72
C LEU A 27 -11.77 -12.52 7.09
N LYS A 28 -10.95 -13.59 7.17
CA LYS A 28 -10.33 -14.02 8.44
C LYS A 28 -9.10 -13.21 8.83
N VAL A 29 -8.47 -12.51 7.87
CA VAL A 29 -7.17 -11.84 8.05
C VAL A 29 -7.32 -10.32 8.06
N MET A 30 -8.31 -9.78 7.36
CA MET A 30 -8.50 -8.33 7.26
C MET A 30 -8.76 -7.70 8.64
N GLY A 31 -8.15 -6.53 8.88
CA GLY A 31 -8.27 -5.86 10.17
C GLY A 31 -7.34 -6.39 11.27
N GLN A 32 -6.37 -7.26 10.94
CA GLN A 32 -5.39 -7.71 11.92
C GLN A 32 -4.64 -6.53 12.55
N ARG A 33 -4.41 -6.62 13.87
CA ARG A 33 -3.67 -5.62 14.66
C ARG A 33 -2.51 -6.24 15.45
N LYS A 34 -2.04 -7.42 15.03
CA LYS A 34 -0.99 -8.17 15.73
C LYS A 34 0.39 -7.59 15.44
N ALA A 35 0.65 -7.24 14.19
CA ALA A 35 1.92 -6.68 13.73
C ALA A 35 1.73 -5.93 12.41
N LEU A 36 2.77 -5.23 11.95
CA LEU A 36 2.83 -4.77 10.57
C LEU A 36 2.89 -5.97 9.63
N SER A 37 2.20 -5.90 8.49
CA SER A 37 2.36 -6.92 7.46
C SER A 37 3.70 -6.75 6.75
N ASP A 38 4.19 -7.82 6.13
CA ASP A 38 5.43 -7.79 5.35
C ASP A 38 5.42 -6.67 4.30
N LYS A 39 4.25 -6.42 3.68
CA LYS A 39 4.08 -5.30 2.74
C LYS A 39 4.04 -3.94 3.40
N ASP A 40 3.49 -3.80 4.61
CA ASP A 40 3.58 -2.54 5.35
C ASP A 40 5.06 -2.22 5.67
N VAL A 41 5.85 -3.22 6.09
CA VAL A 41 7.30 -3.07 6.39
C VAL A 41 8.10 -2.75 5.14
N GLU A 42 7.84 -3.43 4.03
CA GLU A 42 8.49 -3.17 2.74
C GLU A 42 8.23 -1.72 2.27
N LEU A 43 6.98 -1.26 2.34
CA LEU A 43 6.63 0.11 1.97
C LEU A 43 7.30 1.14 2.88
N LEU A 44 7.31 0.93 4.20
CA LEU A 44 8.00 1.80 5.14
C LEU A 44 9.50 1.86 4.87
N THR A 45 10.11 0.72 4.55
CA THR A 45 11.54 0.61 4.22
C THR A 45 11.85 1.39 2.94
N ALA A 46 11.04 1.23 1.89
CA ALA A 46 11.17 2.01 0.66
C ALA A 46 10.97 3.53 0.89
N MET A 47 10.03 3.90 1.76
CA MET A 47 9.70 5.30 2.07
C MET A 47 10.71 6.00 2.97
N TYR A 48 11.42 5.32 3.87
CA TYR A 48 12.26 6.00 4.86
C TYR A 48 13.69 5.47 4.97
N CYS A 49 13.96 4.24 4.57
CA CYS A 49 15.24 3.58 4.79
C CYS A 49 16.18 3.60 3.56
N ASN A 50 15.97 4.54 2.64
CA ASN A 50 16.77 4.68 1.42
C ASN A 50 17.60 5.98 1.45
N LYS A 51 18.76 5.95 2.12
CA LYS A 51 19.63 7.12 2.32
C LYS A 51 20.19 7.61 0.98
N GLY A 52 20.04 8.91 0.72
CA GLY A 52 20.51 9.53 -0.53
C GLY A 52 19.60 9.28 -1.74
N CYS A 53 18.45 8.62 -1.55
CA CYS A 53 17.44 8.48 -2.57
C CYS A 53 16.18 9.24 -2.17
N THR A 54 15.79 10.20 -3.01
CA THR A 54 14.65 11.08 -2.78
C THR A 54 13.83 11.19 -4.05
N ASP A 55 12.55 11.48 -3.87
CA ASP A 55 11.70 11.91 -4.96
C ASP A 55 11.82 13.43 -5.11
N ALA A 56 11.87 13.91 -6.35
CA ALA A 56 11.89 15.33 -6.69
C ALA A 56 10.49 15.96 -6.66
N ASN A 57 9.43 15.15 -6.55
CA ASN A 57 8.05 15.62 -6.52
C ASN A 57 7.22 14.90 -5.45
N VAL A 58 6.37 15.64 -4.74
CA VAL A 58 5.47 15.11 -3.70
C VAL A 58 4.46 14.09 -4.23
N TYR A 59 4.13 14.13 -5.53
CA TYR A 59 3.19 13.20 -6.16
C TYR A 59 3.83 11.89 -6.65
N CYS A 60 5.16 11.73 -6.52
CA CYS A 60 5.86 10.53 -6.98
C CYS A 60 5.27 9.23 -6.42
N GLY A 61 4.89 9.21 -5.13
CA GLY A 61 4.28 8.02 -4.52
C GLY A 61 2.92 7.69 -5.12
N PHE A 62 2.10 8.70 -5.38
CA PHE A 62 0.80 8.53 -6.03
C PHE A 62 0.93 8.01 -7.47
N TRP A 63 1.87 8.57 -8.24
CA TRP A 63 2.11 8.13 -9.61
C TRP A 63 2.72 6.73 -9.70
N ALA A 64 3.59 6.36 -8.76
CA ALA A 64 4.10 5.00 -8.65
C ALA A 64 2.98 3.99 -8.40
N LEU A 65 2.02 4.31 -7.51
CA LEU A 65 0.82 3.47 -7.28
C LEU A 65 -0.07 3.37 -8.53
N LYS A 66 -0.04 4.37 -9.42
CA LYS A 66 -0.69 4.34 -10.74
C LYS A 66 0.10 3.59 -11.82
N LYS A 67 1.18 2.89 -11.45
CA LYS A 67 2.06 2.13 -12.36
C LYS A 67 2.75 3.00 -13.42
N LEU A 68 3.03 4.27 -13.11
CA LEU A 68 3.70 5.17 -14.03
C LEU A 68 5.23 5.02 -14.06
N CYS A 69 5.81 4.20 -13.18
CA CYS A 69 7.27 3.98 -13.15
C CYS A 69 7.80 3.26 -14.40
N THR A 70 6.96 2.52 -15.11
CA THR A 70 7.33 1.81 -16.33
C THR A 70 6.93 2.61 -17.56
N GLY A 71 7.90 2.91 -18.44
CA GLY A 71 7.64 3.61 -19.70
C GLY A 71 7.51 5.12 -19.60
N ASN A 72 7.70 5.71 -18.41
CA ASN A 72 7.77 7.15 -18.22
C ASN A 72 9.17 7.55 -17.73
N ILE A 73 9.98 8.11 -18.64
CA ILE A 73 11.36 8.55 -18.34
C ILE A 73 11.37 9.60 -17.22
N TRP A 74 10.35 10.48 -17.21
CA TRP A 74 10.23 11.50 -16.17
C TRP A 74 10.11 10.87 -14.78
N MET A 75 9.36 9.76 -14.64
CA MET A 75 9.25 9.04 -13.39
C MET A 75 10.57 8.39 -12.97
N THR A 76 11.33 7.83 -13.93
CA THR A 76 12.62 7.20 -13.61
C THR A 76 13.67 8.23 -13.14
N GLU A 77 13.64 9.45 -13.65
CA GLU A 77 14.58 10.51 -13.27
C GLU A 77 14.17 11.22 -11.97
N ASN A 78 12.88 11.48 -11.80
CA ASN A 78 12.36 12.35 -10.74
C ASN A 78 11.75 11.59 -9.56
N CYS A 79 11.37 10.33 -9.73
CA CYS A 79 10.62 9.55 -8.73
C CYS A 79 11.32 8.24 -8.37
N ARG A 80 12.65 8.25 -8.33
CA ARG A 80 13.47 7.05 -8.10
C ARG A 80 13.08 6.30 -6.83
N LYS A 81 12.81 7.01 -5.74
CA LYS A 81 12.47 6.39 -4.47
C LYS A 81 11.10 5.74 -4.52
N SER A 82 10.09 6.47 -4.97
CA SER A 82 8.73 5.94 -5.12
C SER A 82 8.65 4.79 -6.13
N CYS A 83 9.52 4.78 -7.14
CA CYS A 83 9.59 3.71 -8.15
C CYS A 83 10.47 2.51 -7.76
N GLY A 84 11.11 2.51 -6.59
CA GLY A 84 12.03 1.44 -6.19
C GLY A 84 13.25 1.34 -7.09
N LEU A 85 13.73 2.47 -7.60
CA LEU A 85 14.94 2.61 -8.43
C LEU A 85 16.13 3.13 -7.59
N CYS A 86 16.03 2.96 -6.29
CA CYS A 86 17.15 2.83 -5.38
C CYS A 86 17.18 1.34 -4.98
#